data_AF-A0A965QSA5-F1
#
_entry.id   AF-A0A965QSA5-F1
#
_cell.length_a   1.000
_cell.length_b   1.000
_cell.length_c   1.000
_cell.angle_alpha   90.00
_cell.angle_beta   90.00
_cell.angle_gamma   90.00
#
_symmetry.space_group_name_H-M   'P 1'
#
loop_
_entity.id
_entity.type
_entity.pdbx_description
1 polymer ?
#
loop_
_entity_poly.entity_id
_entity_poly.type
_entity_poly.pdbx_seq_one_letter_code
_entity_poly.pdbx_strand_id
1 'polypeptide(L)'
;MNTVEHGAGRSAASAGSWLGLRPGTLAALVAIAALLVPLSVLSQPADTASPGGVLARLRSRYGLSQSHLGAVDPTGETMRFATLGLKNVAVTLLWDRANHYKKVEDWTNLSAALEQMTKLQPNFYSVWDFQAHNLSYNISVEFDDYRDRYAWVMKGIEFLRQGIGLNQREPRLQGRMGWFIGHKIGKSDERKQFRRLFKADDDFHDRDDPDRTLPERDNWLVARGKYRAGQQLADSGAPLKTTALIYHSEPMMAAINHARAMEEDGTFGAAARDAWSLANEELNRFAQRDIPTSWDVPIQLRLREAEAERARRLADELEALLPGRFAALVARRREALTPEQRAAVEVPGPERTEQQRQEAASARLGVSAREHAAAAALGSPLRTDSTASAGGLSMAPAGAAGH
;
A
#
# COMPACT_ATOMS: atom_id res chain seq x y z
N MET A 1 10.07 -54.59 81.40
CA MET A 1 10.86 -54.98 80.21
C MET A 1 10.79 -53.85 79.20
N ASN A 2 11.96 -53.36 78.81
CA ASN A 2 12.19 -52.33 77.79
C ASN A 2 11.60 -52.74 76.44
N THR A 3 11.08 -51.77 75.70
CA THR A 3 11.61 -51.45 74.37
C THR A 3 11.29 -49.99 74.02
N VAL A 4 12.34 -49.29 73.60
CA VAL A 4 12.43 -47.88 73.24
C VAL A 4 12.33 -47.79 71.72
N GLU A 5 11.45 -46.95 71.18
CA GLU A 5 11.58 -46.45 69.81
C GLU A 5 11.91 -44.95 69.84
N HIS A 6 13.05 -44.61 69.26
CA HIS A 6 13.53 -43.24 69.11
C HIS A 6 12.79 -42.52 67.99
N GLY A 7 11.92 -41.57 68.35
CA GLY A 7 11.42 -40.55 67.44
C GLY A 7 12.52 -39.53 67.12
N ALA A 8 13.04 -39.57 65.89
CA ALA A 8 13.93 -38.54 65.37
C ALA A 8 13.15 -37.25 65.11
N GLY A 9 13.50 -36.19 65.84
CA GLY A 9 12.93 -34.86 65.68
C GLY A 9 13.22 -34.26 64.31
N ARG A 10 12.18 -33.73 63.66
CA ARG A 10 12.31 -32.67 62.67
C ARG A 10 11.67 -31.41 63.24
N SER A 11 12.52 -30.53 63.77
CA SER A 11 12.19 -29.14 64.07
C SER A 11 11.68 -28.47 62.79
N ALA A 12 10.36 -28.31 62.65
CA ALA A 12 9.79 -27.38 61.70
C ALA A 12 10.04 -25.97 62.24
N ALA A 13 11.13 -25.35 61.75
CA ALA A 13 11.40 -23.94 62.01
C ALA A 13 10.18 -23.12 61.61
N SER A 14 9.57 -22.43 62.56
CA SER A 14 8.54 -21.43 62.29
C SER A 14 9.19 -20.32 61.47
N ALA A 15 9.04 -20.37 60.14
CA ALA A 15 9.48 -19.31 59.25
C ALA A 15 8.78 -18.02 59.67
N GLY A 16 9.52 -17.10 60.30
CA GLY A 16 9.00 -15.89 60.90
C GLY A 16 8.17 -15.10 59.89
N SER A 17 6.91 -14.82 60.25
CA SER A 17 6.06 -13.91 59.50
C SER A 17 6.53 -12.48 59.74
N TRP A 18 6.95 -11.78 58.69
CA TRP A 18 7.21 -10.35 58.75
C TRP A 18 5.95 -9.62 58.25
N LEU A 19 5.41 -8.70 59.05
CA LEU A 19 4.14 -8.00 58.79
C LEU A 19 2.93 -8.94 58.54
N GLY A 20 2.94 -10.13 59.14
CA GLY A 20 1.85 -11.12 58.98
C GLY A 20 1.88 -11.91 57.67
N LEU A 21 2.87 -11.69 56.80
CA LEU A 21 3.04 -12.42 55.53
C LEU A 21 4.11 -13.50 55.64
N ARG A 22 3.92 -14.62 54.94
CA ARG A 22 4.93 -15.67 54.82
C ARG A 22 6.13 -15.14 54.01
N PRO A 23 7.38 -15.51 54.33
CA PRO A 23 8.57 -15.05 53.60
C PRO A 23 8.50 -15.24 52.08
N GLY A 24 7.92 -16.36 51.61
CA GLY A 24 7.71 -16.61 50.18
C GLY A 24 6.73 -15.63 49.52
N THR A 25 5.68 -15.21 50.22
CA THR A 25 4.73 -14.19 49.75
C THR A 25 5.39 -12.82 49.69
N LEU A 26 6.21 -12.48 50.69
CA LEU A 26 6.97 -11.23 50.69
C LEU A 26 7.96 -11.19 49.51
N ALA A 27 8.71 -12.26 49.29
CA ALA A 27 9.63 -12.38 48.17
C ALA A 27 8.90 -12.27 46.81
N ALA A 28 7.73 -12.88 46.67
CA ALA A 28 6.90 -12.77 45.47
C ALA A 28 6.39 -11.33 45.25
N LEU A 29 5.94 -10.64 46.29
CA LEU A 29 5.50 -9.24 46.18
C LEU A 29 6.65 -8.29 45.82
N VAL A 30 7.83 -8.50 46.39
CA VAL A 30 9.04 -7.74 46.02
C VAL A 30 9.43 -8.02 44.58
N ALA A 31 9.37 -9.28 44.12
CA ALA A 31 9.64 -9.63 42.73
C ALA A 31 8.62 -9.00 41.76
N ILE A 32 7.32 -9.01 42.11
CA ILE A 32 6.27 -8.34 41.33
C ILE A 32 6.54 -6.83 41.27
N ALA A 33 6.79 -6.18 42.40
CA ALA A 33 7.11 -4.75 42.44
C ALA A 33 8.36 -4.41 41.61
N ALA A 34 9.41 -5.23 41.70
CA ALA A 34 10.63 -5.08 40.91
C ALA A 34 10.38 -5.24 39.40
N LEU A 35 9.47 -6.13 38.99
CA LEU A 35 9.07 -6.29 37.59
C LEU A 35 8.16 -5.14 37.10
N LEU A 36 7.32 -4.59 37.97
CA LEU A 36 6.42 -3.47 37.63
C LEU A 36 7.16 -2.17 37.29
N VAL A 37 8.33 -1.92 37.89
CA VAL A 37 9.13 -0.71 37.62
C VAL A 37 9.58 -0.60 36.15
N PRO A 38 10.33 -1.56 35.57
CA PRO A 38 10.72 -1.49 34.16
C PRO A 38 9.50 -1.58 33.23
N LEU A 39 8.47 -2.35 33.60
CA LEU A 39 7.21 -2.39 32.86
C LEU A 39 6.52 -1.03 32.82
N SER A 40 6.51 -0.28 33.92
CA SER A 40 5.95 1.07 33.98
C SER A 40 6.73 2.04 33.10
N VAL A 41 8.08 2.04 33.17
CA VAL A 41 8.93 2.90 32.31
C VAL A 41 8.74 2.58 30.82
N LEU A 42 8.49 1.31 30.48
CA LEU A 42 8.27 0.89 29.10
C LEU A 42 6.84 1.21 28.62
N SER A 43 5.83 1.00 29.47
CA SER A 43 4.42 0.90 29.07
C SER A 43 3.54 2.10 29.44
N GLN A 44 4.02 3.06 30.26
CA GLN A 44 3.25 4.24 30.63
C GLN A 44 2.64 4.93 29.39
N PRO A 45 1.32 5.15 29.35
CA PRO A 45 0.67 5.85 28.25
C PRO A 45 1.13 7.32 28.21
N ALA A 46 1.07 7.94 27.04
CA ALA A 46 1.20 9.39 26.92
C ALA A 46 -0.13 10.05 27.30
N ASP A 47 -0.05 11.20 27.97
CA ASP A 47 -1.19 12.06 28.27
C ASP A 47 -0.84 13.53 27.93
N THR A 48 -1.69 14.47 28.35
CA THR A 48 -1.46 15.91 28.08
C THR A 48 -0.29 16.49 28.86
N ALA A 49 0.18 15.84 29.93
CA ALA A 49 1.23 16.31 30.83
C ALA A 49 2.55 15.55 30.68
N SER A 50 2.53 14.36 30.07
CA SER A 50 3.67 13.46 29.96
C SER A 50 3.73 12.78 28.58
N PRO A 51 4.92 12.70 27.95
CA PRO A 51 5.12 11.97 26.71
C PRO A 51 5.01 10.44 26.88
N GLY A 52 4.77 9.95 28.09
CA GLY A 52 4.64 8.54 28.45
C GLY A 52 5.98 7.80 28.47
N GLY A 53 5.90 6.47 28.58
CA GLY A 53 7.02 5.54 28.58
C GLY A 53 7.69 5.40 27.20
N VAL A 54 8.70 4.53 27.13
CA VAL A 54 9.50 4.32 25.89
C VAL A 54 8.61 3.95 24.69
N LEU A 55 7.61 3.07 24.87
CA LEU A 55 6.73 2.65 23.79
C LEU A 55 5.82 3.78 23.30
N ALA A 56 5.33 4.64 24.20
CA ALA A 56 4.50 5.79 23.83
C ALA A 56 5.30 6.79 22.98
N ARG A 57 6.55 7.07 23.39
CA ARG A 57 7.48 7.91 22.62
C ARG A 57 7.83 7.34 21.26
N LEU A 58 8.06 6.02 21.16
CA LEU A 58 8.30 5.36 19.87
C LEU A 58 7.05 5.44 18.98
N ARG A 59 5.85 5.20 19.50
CA ARG A 59 4.61 5.35 18.74
C ARG A 59 4.43 6.78 18.23
N SER A 60 4.73 7.78 19.05
CA SER A 60 4.73 9.18 18.64
C SER A 60 5.72 9.42 17.49
N ARG A 61 6.98 9.01 17.65
CA ARG A 61 8.03 9.17 16.64
C ARG A 61 7.67 8.55 15.29
N TYR A 62 7.00 7.40 15.30
CA TYR A 62 6.58 6.70 14.08
C TYR A 62 5.16 7.07 13.60
N GLY A 63 4.51 8.07 14.20
CA GLY A 63 3.16 8.50 13.81
C GLY A 63 2.07 7.44 14.04
N LEU A 64 2.29 6.53 14.98
CA LEU A 64 1.35 5.48 15.40
C LEU A 64 0.58 5.86 16.68
N SER A 65 0.91 7.01 17.29
CA SER A 65 0.26 7.49 18.51
C SER A 65 -0.97 8.33 18.18
N GLN A 66 -2.07 8.02 18.84
CA GLN A 66 -3.33 8.77 18.78
C GLN A 66 -3.29 10.02 19.69
N SER A 67 -2.33 10.10 20.62
CA SER A 67 -2.21 11.21 21.58
C SER A 67 -1.93 12.57 20.94
N HIS A 68 -1.23 12.60 19.80
CA HIS A 68 -0.94 13.85 19.06
C HIS A 68 -2.13 14.36 18.25
N LEU A 69 -3.18 13.55 18.11
CA LEU A 69 -4.37 13.86 17.31
C LEU A 69 -5.47 14.54 18.13
N GLY A 70 -5.23 14.83 19.41
CA GLY A 70 -6.27 15.28 20.34
C GLY A 70 -7.36 14.24 20.62
N ALA A 71 -7.25 13.05 20.00
CA ALA A 71 -8.18 11.94 20.07
C ALA A 71 -7.62 10.83 20.97
N VAL A 72 -7.41 11.14 22.25
CA VAL A 72 -7.16 10.08 23.23
C VAL A 72 -8.45 9.27 23.34
N ASP A 73 -8.42 8.01 22.89
CA ASP A 73 -9.52 7.05 23.08
C ASP A 73 -9.24 6.21 24.34
N PRO A 74 -9.65 6.69 25.53
CA PRO A 74 -9.43 5.98 26.79
C PRO A 74 -10.15 4.62 26.78
N THR A 75 -11.26 4.49 26.05
CA THR A 75 -11.97 3.21 25.93
C THR A 75 -11.14 2.21 25.13
N GLY A 76 -10.59 2.60 23.98
CA GLY A 76 -9.74 1.74 23.16
C GLY A 76 -8.45 1.31 23.87
N GLU A 77 -7.77 2.21 24.58
CA GLU A 77 -6.60 1.85 25.38
C GLU A 77 -6.99 0.91 26.54
N THR A 78 -8.10 1.18 27.23
CA THR A 78 -8.63 0.30 28.29
C THR A 78 -8.96 -1.09 27.74
N MET A 79 -9.61 -1.17 26.57
CA MET A 79 -9.94 -2.44 25.93
C MET A 79 -8.67 -3.23 25.59
N ARG A 80 -7.65 -2.58 25.01
CA ARG A 80 -6.37 -3.23 24.71
C ARG A 80 -5.67 -3.71 25.98
N PHE A 81 -5.68 -2.91 27.04
CA PHE A 81 -5.14 -3.30 28.35
C PHE A 81 -5.91 -4.49 28.94
N ALA A 82 -7.24 -4.47 28.90
CA ALA A 82 -8.11 -5.54 29.41
C ALA A 82 -7.89 -6.86 28.67
N THR A 83 -7.45 -6.84 27.41
CA THR A 83 -7.06 -8.08 26.71
C THR A 83 -5.74 -8.69 27.19
N LEU A 84 -4.98 -8.02 28.07
CA LEU A 84 -3.69 -8.47 28.60
C LEU A 84 -2.70 -8.91 27.49
N GLY A 85 -2.74 -8.21 26.35
CA GLY A 85 -1.91 -8.52 25.18
C GLY A 85 -2.55 -9.50 24.17
N LEU A 86 -3.69 -10.11 24.50
CA LEU A 86 -4.43 -11.04 23.63
C LEU A 86 -5.40 -10.34 22.67
N LYS A 87 -5.19 -9.04 22.38
CA LYS A 87 -6.06 -8.26 21.50
C LYS A 87 -6.29 -8.89 20.12
N ASN A 88 -5.30 -9.61 19.58
CA ASN A 88 -5.45 -10.29 18.29
C ASN A 88 -6.45 -11.44 18.36
N VAL A 89 -6.46 -12.20 19.47
CA VAL A 89 -7.44 -13.27 19.71
C VAL A 89 -8.84 -12.66 19.88
N ALA A 90 -8.94 -11.58 20.66
CA ALA A 90 -10.19 -10.87 20.84
C ALA A 90 -10.75 -10.36 19.50
N VAL A 91 -9.89 -9.82 18.62
CA VAL A 91 -10.28 -9.41 17.27
C VAL A 91 -10.74 -10.61 16.43
N THR A 92 -10.04 -11.73 16.43
CA THR A 92 -10.48 -12.95 15.71
C THR A 92 -11.88 -13.40 16.16
N LEU A 93 -12.18 -13.35 17.45
CA LEU A 93 -13.52 -13.66 17.97
C LEU A 93 -14.57 -12.64 17.51
N LEU A 94 -14.22 -11.35 17.49
CA LEU A 94 -15.10 -10.32 16.95
C LEU A 94 -15.36 -10.54 15.46
N TRP A 95 -14.39 -11.04 14.70
CA TRP A 95 -14.55 -11.35 13.27
C TRP A 95 -15.58 -12.43 13.03
N ASP A 96 -15.50 -13.51 13.82
CA ASP A 96 -16.49 -14.57 13.78
C ASP A 96 -17.89 -14.05 14.13
N ARG A 97 -18.01 -13.23 15.20
CA ARG A 97 -19.27 -12.58 15.58
C ARG A 97 -19.80 -11.65 14.50
N ALA A 98 -18.97 -10.82 13.90
CA ALA A 98 -19.37 -9.92 12.82
C ALA A 98 -19.91 -10.71 11.61
N ASN A 99 -19.25 -11.83 11.27
CA ASN A 99 -19.75 -12.73 10.21
C ASN A 99 -21.08 -13.38 10.60
N HIS A 100 -21.27 -13.76 11.86
CA HIS A 100 -22.55 -14.27 12.36
C HIS A 100 -23.65 -13.20 12.28
N TYR A 101 -23.42 -12.00 12.83
CA TYR A 101 -24.39 -10.90 12.80
C TYR A 101 -24.78 -10.50 11.39
N LYS A 102 -23.84 -10.53 10.44
CA LYS A 102 -24.15 -10.35 9.02
C LYS A 102 -25.13 -11.42 8.52
N LYS A 103 -24.93 -12.70 8.86
CA LYS A 103 -25.80 -13.81 8.40
C LYS A 103 -27.21 -13.74 8.95
N VAL A 104 -27.38 -13.21 10.16
CA VAL A 104 -28.69 -13.06 10.82
C VAL A 104 -29.28 -11.65 10.67
N GLU A 105 -28.67 -10.83 9.81
CA GLU A 105 -29.09 -9.43 9.53
C GLU A 105 -29.18 -8.54 10.79
N ASP A 106 -28.37 -8.85 11.81
CA ASP A 106 -28.27 -8.06 13.03
C ASP A 106 -27.29 -6.90 12.85
N TRP A 107 -27.77 -5.86 12.15
CA TRP A 107 -26.98 -4.71 11.77
C TRP A 107 -26.48 -3.87 12.96
N THR A 108 -27.21 -3.89 14.07
CA THR A 108 -26.87 -3.16 15.30
C THR A 108 -25.67 -3.83 15.97
N ASN A 109 -25.74 -5.13 16.23
CA ASN A 109 -24.62 -5.85 16.85
C ASN A 109 -23.43 -5.99 15.91
N LEU A 110 -23.65 -6.07 14.60
CA LEU A 110 -22.57 -5.94 13.62
C LEU A 110 -21.81 -4.62 13.81
N SER A 111 -22.52 -3.49 13.85
CA SER A 111 -21.90 -2.16 13.98
C SER A 111 -21.09 -2.06 15.28
N ALA A 112 -21.63 -2.57 16.39
CA ALA A 112 -20.91 -2.62 17.67
C ALA A 112 -19.64 -3.49 17.61
N ALA A 113 -19.70 -4.65 16.94
CA ALA A 113 -18.53 -5.51 16.76
C ALA A 113 -17.43 -4.81 15.93
N LEU A 114 -17.81 -4.09 14.87
CA LEU A 114 -16.86 -3.33 14.04
C LEU A 114 -16.19 -2.21 14.83
N GLU A 115 -16.95 -1.47 15.64
CA GLU A 115 -16.41 -0.43 16.52
C GLU A 115 -15.41 -1.01 17.54
N GLN A 116 -15.70 -2.19 18.09
CA GLN A 116 -14.77 -2.85 19.00
C GLN A 116 -13.48 -3.29 18.29
N MET A 117 -13.57 -3.77 17.04
CA MET A 117 -12.39 -4.12 16.25
C MET A 117 -11.49 -2.91 15.99
N THR A 118 -12.06 -1.77 15.59
CA THR A 118 -11.27 -0.56 15.31
C THR A 118 -10.61 -0.01 16.57
N LYS A 119 -11.28 -0.10 17.73
CA LYS A 119 -10.68 0.23 19.03
C LYS A 119 -9.51 -0.70 19.39
N LEU A 120 -9.58 -1.99 19.07
CA LEU A 120 -8.51 -2.94 19.35
C LEU A 120 -7.32 -2.85 18.37
N GLN A 121 -7.59 -2.57 17.10
CA GLN A 121 -6.60 -2.51 16.01
C GLN A 121 -6.76 -1.25 15.13
N PRO A 122 -6.60 -0.03 15.67
CA PRO A 122 -6.85 1.21 14.93
C PRO A 122 -5.84 1.44 13.80
N ASN A 123 -4.62 0.92 13.95
CA ASN A 123 -3.52 1.17 13.02
C ASN A 123 -3.40 0.05 11.96
N PHE A 124 -4.36 -0.88 11.92
CA PHE A 124 -4.31 -2.02 11.02
C PHE A 124 -5.16 -1.77 9.77
N TYR A 125 -4.49 -1.45 8.68
CA TYR A 125 -5.08 -1.15 7.37
C TYR A 125 -6.23 -2.10 6.98
N SER A 126 -6.04 -3.41 7.13
CA SER A 126 -6.99 -4.41 6.65
C SER A 126 -8.34 -4.37 7.37
N VAL A 127 -8.39 -3.93 8.63
CA VAL A 127 -9.66 -3.75 9.35
C VAL A 127 -10.49 -2.65 8.68
N TRP A 128 -9.86 -1.53 8.35
CA TRP A 128 -10.53 -0.42 7.68
C TRP A 128 -10.99 -0.79 6.27
N ASP A 129 -10.09 -1.35 5.47
CA ASP A 129 -10.36 -1.69 4.08
C ASP A 129 -11.45 -2.77 3.96
N PHE A 130 -11.29 -3.89 4.67
CA PHE A 130 -12.24 -4.99 4.57
C PHE A 130 -13.63 -4.59 5.09
N GLN A 131 -13.69 -3.91 6.24
CA GLN A 131 -15.00 -3.61 6.83
C GLN A 131 -15.72 -2.51 6.06
N ALA A 132 -15.00 -1.51 5.53
CA ALA A 132 -15.58 -0.58 4.59
C ALA A 132 -16.17 -1.32 3.37
N HIS A 133 -15.43 -2.29 2.82
CA HIS A 133 -15.91 -3.12 1.71
C HIS A 133 -17.16 -3.91 2.10
N ASN A 134 -17.15 -4.55 3.27
CA ASN A 134 -18.30 -5.31 3.76
C ASN A 134 -19.55 -4.42 3.89
N LEU A 135 -19.42 -3.20 4.42
CA LEU A 135 -20.51 -2.23 4.50
C LEU A 135 -20.99 -1.80 3.10
N SER A 136 -20.06 -1.38 2.24
CA SER A 136 -20.40 -0.70 0.97
C SER A 136 -20.68 -1.62 -0.20
N TYR A 137 -20.28 -2.89 -0.13
CA TYR A 137 -20.47 -3.86 -1.21
C TYR A 137 -21.35 -5.00 -0.76
N ASN A 138 -21.02 -5.67 0.34
CA ASN A 138 -21.74 -6.88 0.73
C ASN A 138 -23.08 -6.59 1.40
N ILE A 139 -23.11 -5.66 2.36
CA ILE A 139 -24.32 -5.36 3.13
C ILE A 139 -25.23 -4.44 2.32
N SER A 140 -24.66 -3.46 1.63
CA SER A 140 -25.43 -2.54 0.79
C SER A 140 -26.30 -3.22 -0.26
N VAL A 141 -26.03 -4.46 -0.68
CA VAL A 141 -26.83 -5.13 -1.72
C VAL A 141 -28.01 -5.92 -1.15
N GLU A 142 -28.06 -6.10 0.17
CA GLU A 142 -29.15 -6.81 0.86
C GLU A 142 -30.41 -5.94 1.04
N PHE A 143 -30.35 -4.66 0.66
CA PHE A 143 -31.47 -3.72 0.81
C PHE A 143 -32.13 -3.43 -0.53
N ASP A 144 -33.46 -3.39 -0.56
CA ASP A 144 -34.22 -3.13 -1.77
C ASP A 144 -34.19 -1.64 -2.19
N ASP A 145 -34.45 -0.72 -1.25
CA ASP A 145 -34.46 0.73 -1.55
C ASP A 145 -33.03 1.24 -1.78
N TYR A 146 -32.81 1.88 -2.94
CA TYR A 146 -31.54 2.50 -3.28
C TYR A 146 -31.06 3.51 -2.23
N ARG A 147 -31.97 4.15 -1.48
CA ARG A 147 -31.60 5.08 -0.40
C ARG A 147 -30.92 4.37 0.76
N ASP A 148 -31.42 3.21 1.15
CA ASP A 148 -30.81 2.39 2.20
C ASP A 148 -29.47 1.84 1.73
N ARG A 149 -29.40 1.37 0.46
CA ARG A 149 -28.14 0.96 -0.16
C ARG A 149 -27.12 2.09 -0.15
N TYR A 150 -27.52 3.30 -0.53
CA TYR A 150 -26.68 4.49 -0.50
C TYR A 150 -26.22 4.81 0.92
N ALA A 151 -27.09 4.74 1.93
CA ALA A 151 -26.73 4.97 3.32
C ALA A 151 -25.63 3.99 3.80
N TRP A 152 -25.71 2.72 3.43
CA TRP A 152 -24.65 1.73 3.74
C TRP A 152 -23.34 1.96 2.97
N VAL A 153 -23.43 2.43 1.72
CA VAL A 153 -22.25 2.87 0.94
C VAL A 153 -21.56 4.03 1.64
N MET A 154 -22.31 5.05 2.04
CA MET A 154 -21.76 6.20 2.77
C MET A 154 -21.21 5.78 4.12
N LYS A 155 -21.87 4.86 4.84
CA LYS A 155 -21.34 4.31 6.10
C LYS A 155 -19.97 3.67 5.95
N GLY A 156 -19.71 2.95 4.85
CA GLY A 156 -18.38 2.39 4.58
C GLY A 156 -17.34 3.44 4.14
N ILE A 157 -17.75 4.46 3.37
CA ILE A 157 -16.88 5.60 3.03
C ILE A 157 -16.49 6.39 4.30
N GLU A 158 -17.45 6.61 5.18
CA GLU A 158 -17.27 7.26 6.49
C GLU A 158 -16.37 6.44 7.42
N PHE A 159 -16.50 5.13 7.37
CA PHE A 159 -15.60 4.22 8.09
C PHE A 159 -14.15 4.38 7.61
N LEU A 160 -13.91 4.53 6.30
CA LEU A 160 -12.57 4.82 5.77
C LEU A 160 -12.08 6.20 6.21
N ARG A 161 -12.95 7.23 6.26
CA ARG A 161 -12.60 8.57 6.73
C ARG A 161 -12.10 8.55 8.19
N GLN A 162 -12.74 7.76 9.06
CA GLN A 162 -12.26 7.52 10.42
C GLN A 162 -10.89 6.84 10.41
N GLY A 163 -10.73 5.79 9.61
CA GLY A 163 -9.45 5.09 9.45
C GLY A 163 -8.32 6.02 8.99
N ILE A 164 -8.58 6.91 8.03
CA ILE A 164 -7.65 7.94 7.55
C ILE A 164 -7.24 8.88 8.70
N GLY A 165 -8.20 9.34 9.51
CA GLY A 165 -7.92 10.18 10.67
C GLY A 165 -6.97 9.54 11.67
N LEU A 166 -7.11 8.24 11.91
CA LEU A 166 -6.27 7.46 12.83
C LEU A 166 -4.93 7.02 12.20
N ASN A 167 -4.81 7.02 10.87
CA ASN A 167 -3.67 6.49 10.10
C ASN A 167 -3.12 7.53 9.12
N GLN A 168 -2.70 8.69 9.62
CA GLN A 168 -2.28 9.83 8.78
C GLN A 168 -1.10 9.55 7.83
N ARG A 169 -0.29 8.51 8.09
CA ARG A 169 0.84 8.10 7.24
C ARG A 169 0.56 6.85 6.40
N GLU A 170 -0.71 6.45 6.25
CA GLU A 170 -1.10 5.31 5.41
C GLU A 170 -1.73 5.80 4.09
N PRO A 171 -0.93 5.98 3.03
CA PRO A 171 -1.40 6.54 1.75
C PRO A 171 -2.46 5.67 1.07
N ARG A 172 -2.48 4.35 1.35
CA ARG A 172 -3.44 3.44 0.72
C ARG A 172 -4.88 3.71 1.16
N LEU A 173 -5.12 4.14 2.41
CA LEU A 173 -6.48 4.42 2.88
C LEU A 173 -7.13 5.58 2.12
N GLN A 174 -6.36 6.61 1.76
CA GLN A 174 -6.81 7.69 0.88
C GLN A 174 -7.24 7.14 -0.49
N GLY A 175 -6.39 6.28 -1.08
CA GLY A 175 -6.72 5.62 -2.35
C GLY A 175 -7.96 4.72 -2.25
N ARG A 176 -8.16 4.01 -1.14
CA ARG A 176 -9.37 3.21 -0.90
C ARG A 176 -10.62 4.07 -0.79
N MET A 177 -10.57 5.18 -0.05
CA MET A 177 -11.70 6.11 0.02
C MET A 177 -12.02 6.68 -1.37
N GLY A 178 -11.00 7.07 -2.13
CA GLY A 178 -11.14 7.48 -3.53
C GLY A 178 -11.79 6.41 -4.40
N TRP A 179 -11.38 5.14 -4.27
CA TRP A 179 -11.98 4.02 -4.99
C TRP A 179 -13.45 3.83 -4.67
N PHE A 180 -13.84 3.92 -3.40
CA PHE A 180 -15.23 3.73 -3.01
C PHE A 180 -16.12 4.87 -3.55
N ILE A 181 -15.67 6.11 -3.40
CA ILE A 181 -16.37 7.29 -3.94
C ILE A 181 -16.45 7.23 -5.47
N GLY A 182 -15.35 6.94 -6.16
CA GLY A 182 -15.34 6.85 -7.62
C GLY A 182 -16.18 5.69 -8.12
N HIS A 183 -15.85 4.47 -7.68
CA HIS A 183 -16.40 3.25 -8.24
C HIS A 183 -17.82 2.94 -7.74
N LYS A 184 -18.05 2.90 -6.42
CA LYS A 184 -19.34 2.46 -5.88
C LYS A 184 -20.46 3.46 -6.15
N ILE A 185 -20.16 4.76 -6.15
CA ILE A 185 -21.12 5.81 -6.49
C ILE A 185 -21.21 6.01 -8.00
N GLY A 186 -20.08 5.98 -8.72
CA GLY A 186 -20.03 6.33 -10.15
C GLY A 186 -20.38 5.21 -11.12
N LYS A 187 -20.27 3.93 -10.73
CA LYS A 187 -20.44 2.77 -11.62
C LYS A 187 -21.49 1.75 -11.17
N SER A 188 -22.21 2.00 -10.08
CA SER A 188 -23.33 1.16 -9.68
C SER A 188 -24.50 1.22 -10.68
N ASP A 189 -25.39 0.25 -10.62
CA ASP A 189 -26.63 0.28 -11.41
C ASP A 189 -27.49 1.51 -11.04
N GLU A 190 -27.46 1.91 -9.77
CA GLU A 190 -28.09 3.11 -9.21
C GLU A 190 -27.22 4.38 -9.31
N ARG A 191 -26.18 4.40 -10.16
CA ARG A 191 -25.23 5.52 -10.27
C ARG A 191 -25.89 6.88 -10.43
N LYS A 192 -27.00 6.99 -11.18
CA LYS A 192 -27.71 8.26 -11.38
C LYS A 192 -28.30 8.78 -10.07
N GLN A 193 -28.88 7.89 -9.26
CA GLN A 193 -29.44 8.20 -7.95
C GLN A 193 -28.31 8.51 -6.95
N PHE A 194 -27.29 7.66 -6.89
CA PHE A 194 -26.19 7.81 -5.93
C PHE A 194 -25.40 9.09 -6.18
N ARG A 195 -25.08 9.43 -7.42
CA ARG A 195 -24.36 10.67 -7.76
C ARG A 195 -25.16 11.92 -7.40
N ARG A 196 -26.50 11.87 -7.56
CA ARG A 196 -27.38 12.96 -7.13
C ARG A 196 -27.40 13.11 -5.61
N LEU A 197 -27.55 12.01 -4.87
CA LEU A 197 -27.53 12.02 -3.41
C LEU A 197 -26.18 12.50 -2.88
N PHE A 198 -25.07 11.99 -3.43
CA PHE A 198 -23.71 12.39 -3.07
C PHE A 198 -23.49 13.87 -3.28
N LYS A 199 -23.82 14.40 -4.46
CA LYS A 199 -23.64 15.83 -4.76
C LYS A 199 -24.43 16.75 -3.82
N ALA A 200 -25.56 16.27 -3.29
CA ALA A 200 -26.43 16.98 -2.36
C ALA A 200 -26.10 16.76 -0.87
N ASP A 201 -25.08 15.96 -0.56
CA ASP A 201 -24.72 15.59 0.82
C ASP A 201 -23.81 16.67 1.45
N ASP A 202 -24.44 17.74 1.96
CA ASP A 202 -23.72 18.85 2.59
C ASP A 202 -22.87 18.39 3.79
N ASP A 203 -23.39 17.51 4.66
CA ASP A 203 -22.65 17.03 5.84
C ASP A 203 -21.38 16.26 5.45
N PHE A 204 -21.46 15.40 4.43
CA PHE A 204 -20.27 14.73 3.92
C PHE A 204 -19.26 15.74 3.38
N HIS A 205 -19.69 16.64 2.49
CA HIS A 205 -18.77 17.54 1.81
C HIS A 205 -18.13 18.57 2.75
N ASP A 206 -18.89 19.16 3.68
CA ASP A 206 -18.40 20.18 4.60
C ASP A 206 -17.33 19.63 5.55
N ARG A 207 -17.49 18.38 6.00
CA ARG A 207 -16.51 17.73 6.88
C ARG A 207 -15.33 17.12 6.12
N ASP A 208 -15.48 16.88 4.82
CA ASP A 208 -14.43 16.32 3.97
C ASP A 208 -13.52 17.40 3.38
N ASP A 209 -14.11 18.53 2.99
CA ASP A 209 -13.47 19.71 2.41
C ASP A 209 -14.47 20.89 2.44
N PRO A 210 -14.41 21.77 3.47
CA PRO A 210 -15.40 22.83 3.68
C PRO A 210 -15.40 23.90 2.58
N ASP A 211 -14.30 24.00 1.82
CA ASP A 211 -14.16 24.98 0.74
C ASP A 211 -14.65 24.43 -0.62
N ARG A 212 -15.11 23.17 -0.66
CA ARG A 212 -15.53 22.50 -1.89
C ARG A 212 -16.79 23.11 -2.49
N THR A 213 -16.69 23.55 -3.73
CA THR A 213 -17.82 24.11 -4.48
C THR A 213 -18.76 23.03 -5.03
N LEU A 214 -20.03 23.39 -5.29
CA LEU A 214 -21.03 22.45 -5.83
C LEU A 214 -20.60 21.71 -7.12
N PRO A 215 -19.91 22.34 -8.10
CA PRO A 215 -19.39 21.62 -9.26
C PRO A 215 -18.32 20.57 -8.93
N GLU A 216 -17.51 20.80 -7.90
CA GLU A 216 -16.43 19.91 -7.47
C GLU A 216 -16.92 18.69 -6.67
N ARG A 217 -18.19 18.71 -6.26
CA ARG A 217 -18.86 17.59 -5.56
C ARG A 217 -19.17 16.39 -6.45
N ASP A 218 -18.77 16.38 -7.73
CA ASP A 218 -18.83 15.16 -8.54
C ASP A 218 -17.96 14.06 -7.92
N ASN A 219 -18.50 12.85 -7.84
CA ASN A 219 -17.86 11.73 -7.16
C ASN A 219 -16.47 11.40 -7.75
N TRP A 220 -16.26 11.54 -9.05
CA TRP A 220 -14.96 11.29 -9.66
C TRP A 220 -13.94 12.39 -9.34
N LEU A 221 -14.39 13.65 -9.21
CA LEU A 221 -13.54 14.76 -8.80
C LEU A 221 -13.13 14.64 -7.32
N VAL A 222 -14.07 14.28 -6.44
CA VAL A 222 -13.76 14.00 -5.03
C VAL A 222 -12.82 12.80 -4.90
N ALA A 223 -13.08 11.72 -5.64
CA ALA A 223 -12.20 10.55 -5.67
C ALA A 223 -10.77 10.91 -6.12
N ARG A 224 -10.65 11.70 -7.19
CA ARG A 224 -9.37 12.26 -7.66
C ARG A 224 -8.64 13.03 -6.57
N GLY A 225 -9.34 13.87 -5.80
CA GLY A 225 -8.78 14.59 -4.66
C GLY A 225 -8.17 13.64 -3.61
N LYS A 226 -8.89 12.56 -3.28
CA LYS A 226 -8.38 11.53 -2.35
C LYS A 226 -7.16 10.80 -2.89
N TYR A 227 -7.16 10.43 -4.18
CA TYR A 227 -5.98 9.83 -4.80
C TYR A 227 -4.77 10.77 -4.74
N ARG A 228 -4.96 12.06 -5.04
CA ARG A 228 -3.88 13.07 -4.98
C ARG A 228 -3.36 13.27 -3.57
N ALA A 229 -4.22 13.32 -2.55
CA ALA A 229 -3.80 13.38 -1.15
C ALA A 229 -2.97 12.15 -0.75
N GLY A 230 -3.39 10.96 -1.17
CA GLY A 230 -2.62 9.73 -0.97
C GLY A 230 -1.25 9.75 -1.65
N GLN A 231 -1.17 10.25 -2.89
CA GLN A 231 0.10 10.43 -3.60
C GLN A 231 1.04 11.39 -2.89
N GLN A 232 0.53 12.53 -2.40
CA GLN A 232 1.32 13.50 -1.64
C GLN A 232 1.90 12.87 -0.37
N LEU A 233 1.14 12.01 0.32
CA LEU A 233 1.64 11.25 1.46
C LEU A 233 2.78 10.30 1.05
N ALA A 234 2.61 9.53 -0.02
CA ALA A 234 3.67 8.66 -0.54
C ALA A 234 4.93 9.45 -0.92
N ASP A 235 4.76 10.59 -1.60
CA ASP A 235 5.84 11.49 -2.04
C ASP A 235 6.58 12.12 -0.84
N SER A 236 5.90 12.32 0.29
CA SER A 236 6.51 12.76 1.55
C SER A 236 7.35 11.66 2.25
N GLY A 237 7.49 10.48 1.64
CA GLY A 237 8.21 9.33 2.19
C GLY A 237 7.37 8.41 3.07
N ALA A 238 6.03 8.47 2.98
CA ALA A 238 5.20 7.46 3.61
C ALA A 238 5.37 6.10 2.92
N PRO A 239 5.50 4.99 3.67
CA PRO A 239 5.76 3.68 3.07
C PRO A 239 4.56 3.23 2.23
N LEU A 240 4.76 3.07 0.93
CA LEU A 240 3.75 2.57 0.01
C LEU A 240 3.83 1.04 -0.09
N LYS A 241 2.90 0.34 0.55
CA LYS A 241 2.83 -1.14 0.56
C LYS A 241 1.92 -1.65 -0.55
N THR A 242 2.16 -1.22 -1.78
CA THR A 242 1.47 -1.64 -3.00
C THR A 242 2.32 -1.30 -4.23
N THR A 243 1.91 -1.72 -5.42
CA THR A 243 2.58 -1.40 -6.69
C THR A 243 2.46 0.09 -6.99
N ALA A 244 3.60 0.80 -6.94
CA ALA A 244 3.66 2.24 -7.18
C ALA A 244 3.08 2.65 -8.55
N LEU A 245 3.34 1.88 -9.61
CA LEU A 245 2.83 2.17 -10.94
C LEU A 245 1.29 2.24 -10.98
N ILE A 246 0.62 1.27 -10.37
CA ILE A 246 -0.85 1.23 -10.32
C ILE A 246 -1.36 2.36 -9.45
N TYR A 247 -0.80 2.51 -8.25
CA TYR A 247 -1.20 3.54 -7.29
C TYR A 247 -1.08 4.95 -7.87
N HIS A 248 -0.02 5.23 -8.63
CA HIS A 248 0.18 6.55 -9.21
C HIS A 248 -0.69 6.84 -10.44
N SER A 249 -1.32 5.82 -11.03
CA SER A 249 -2.25 5.98 -12.15
C SER A 249 -3.68 6.39 -11.73
N GLU A 250 -4.03 6.25 -10.45
CA GLU A 250 -5.41 6.40 -9.98
C GLU A 250 -6.03 7.79 -10.22
N PRO A 251 -5.34 8.93 -10.01
CA PRO A 251 -5.90 10.25 -10.33
C PRO A 251 -6.23 10.43 -11.81
N MET A 252 -5.37 9.91 -12.70
CA MET A 252 -5.59 9.91 -14.14
C MET A 252 -6.83 9.09 -14.47
N MET A 253 -6.94 7.88 -13.92
CA MET A 253 -8.11 7.04 -14.13
C MET A 253 -9.40 7.71 -13.63
N ALA A 254 -9.36 8.39 -12.48
CA ALA A 254 -10.51 9.13 -11.96
C ALA A 254 -10.92 10.27 -12.92
N ALA A 255 -9.97 11.06 -13.43
CA ALA A 255 -10.28 12.13 -14.39
C ALA A 255 -10.82 11.62 -15.72
N ILE A 256 -10.30 10.49 -16.24
CA ILE A 256 -10.85 9.83 -17.43
C ILE A 256 -12.28 9.36 -17.16
N ASN A 257 -12.53 8.71 -16.02
CA ASN A 257 -13.88 8.26 -15.67
C ASN A 257 -14.84 9.44 -15.47
N HIS A 258 -14.38 10.59 -14.96
CA HIS A 258 -15.18 11.82 -14.85
C HIS A 258 -15.64 12.30 -16.25
N ALA A 259 -14.70 12.43 -17.19
CA ALA A 259 -15.00 12.87 -18.55
C ALA A 259 -15.98 11.91 -19.24
N ARG A 260 -15.73 10.60 -19.15
CA ARG A 260 -16.63 9.57 -19.69
C ARG A 260 -18.01 9.61 -19.07
N ALA A 261 -18.11 9.77 -17.75
CA ALA A 261 -19.39 9.82 -17.05
C ALA A 261 -20.22 11.03 -17.51
N MET A 262 -19.58 12.18 -17.76
CA MET A 262 -20.29 13.35 -18.29
C MET A 262 -20.83 13.13 -19.70
N GLU A 263 -20.07 12.49 -20.58
CA GLU A 263 -20.54 12.14 -21.92
C GLU A 263 -21.67 11.10 -21.89
N GLU A 264 -21.54 10.06 -21.03
CA GLU A 264 -22.58 9.05 -20.82
C GLU A 264 -23.89 9.66 -20.29
N ASP A 265 -23.81 10.73 -19.51
CA ASP A 265 -24.97 11.49 -19.01
C ASP A 265 -25.52 12.49 -20.03
N GLY A 266 -24.90 12.63 -21.20
CA GLY A 266 -25.33 13.53 -22.27
C GLY A 266 -24.85 14.98 -22.10
N THR A 267 -23.85 15.23 -21.26
CA THR A 267 -23.22 16.55 -21.12
C THR A 267 -22.08 16.69 -22.13
N PHE A 268 -22.23 17.60 -23.09
CA PHE A 268 -21.26 17.84 -24.17
C PHE A 268 -20.81 19.32 -24.21
N GLY A 269 -19.90 19.64 -25.13
CA GLY A 269 -19.44 21.02 -25.35
C GLY A 269 -18.26 21.41 -24.45
N ALA A 270 -18.28 22.64 -23.93
CA ALA A 270 -17.16 23.19 -23.14
C ALA A 270 -16.89 22.34 -21.88
N ALA A 271 -17.93 21.96 -21.13
CA ALA A 271 -17.77 21.15 -19.92
C ALA A 271 -17.10 19.79 -20.18
N ALA A 272 -17.51 19.08 -21.24
CA ALA A 272 -16.88 17.81 -21.62
C ALA A 272 -15.43 18.00 -22.09
N ARG A 273 -15.16 19.08 -22.83
CA ARG A 273 -13.79 19.45 -23.24
C ARG A 273 -12.91 19.72 -22.02
N ASP A 274 -13.39 20.48 -21.05
CA ASP A 274 -12.63 20.80 -19.83
C ASP A 274 -12.32 19.55 -19.02
N ALA A 275 -13.24 18.58 -18.98
CA ALA A 275 -13.04 17.27 -18.36
C ALA A 275 -11.93 16.45 -19.02
N TRP A 276 -11.93 16.40 -20.36
CA TRP A 276 -10.89 15.71 -21.12
C TRP A 276 -9.55 16.44 -21.04
N SER A 277 -9.55 17.77 -20.96
CA SER A 277 -8.37 18.56 -20.65
C SER A 277 -7.78 18.17 -19.29
N LEU A 278 -8.60 18.07 -18.24
CA LEU A 278 -8.18 17.58 -16.93
C LEU A 278 -7.62 16.15 -16.99
N ALA A 279 -8.28 15.24 -17.71
CA ALA A 279 -7.80 13.88 -17.91
C ALA A 279 -6.42 13.84 -18.58
N ASN A 280 -6.21 14.67 -19.61
CA ASN A 280 -4.93 14.82 -20.28
C ASN A 280 -3.85 15.40 -19.34
N GLU A 281 -4.18 16.38 -18.50
CA GLU A 281 -3.24 16.90 -17.50
C GLU A 281 -2.81 15.84 -16.49
N GLU A 282 -3.74 15.04 -15.98
CA GLU A 282 -3.45 13.96 -15.04
C GLU A 282 -2.61 12.86 -15.70
N LEU A 283 -2.91 12.52 -16.96
CA LEU A 283 -2.11 11.59 -17.77
C LEU A 283 -0.68 12.12 -17.95
N ASN A 284 -0.51 13.39 -18.28
CA ASN A 284 0.80 14.01 -18.42
C ASN A 284 1.59 13.98 -17.11
N ARG A 285 0.93 14.28 -15.98
CA ARG A 285 1.54 14.20 -14.64
C ARG A 285 1.96 12.77 -14.29
N PHE A 286 1.15 11.77 -14.61
CA PHE A 286 1.52 10.37 -14.40
C PHE A 286 2.67 9.93 -15.32
N ALA A 287 2.65 10.33 -16.60
CA ALA A 287 3.63 9.92 -17.58
C ALA A 287 5.04 10.50 -17.34
N GLN A 288 5.14 11.64 -16.67
CA GLN A 288 6.40 12.29 -16.25
C GLN A 288 6.92 11.76 -14.91
N ARG A 289 6.18 10.88 -14.23
CA ARG A 289 6.59 10.37 -12.93
C ARG A 289 7.66 9.31 -13.07
N ASP A 290 8.65 9.38 -12.18
CA ASP A 290 9.68 8.35 -12.06
C ASP A 290 9.10 7.05 -11.51
N ILE A 291 9.33 5.98 -12.25
CA ILE A 291 9.05 4.62 -11.85
C ILE A 291 10.40 4.02 -11.42
N PRO A 292 10.58 3.68 -10.13
CA PRO A 292 11.82 3.09 -9.67
C PRO A 292 12.03 1.72 -10.31
N THR A 293 13.25 1.45 -10.76
CA THR A 293 13.66 0.15 -11.28
C THR A 293 14.67 -0.51 -10.34
N SER A 294 14.86 -1.82 -10.45
CA SER A 294 15.81 -2.60 -9.65
C SER A 294 17.28 -2.21 -9.88
N TRP A 295 17.58 -1.40 -10.89
CA TRP A 295 18.94 -1.00 -11.27
C TRP A 295 19.21 0.49 -11.02
N ASP A 296 18.40 1.12 -10.16
CA ASP A 296 18.54 2.52 -9.72
C ASP A 296 18.54 3.56 -10.85
N VAL A 297 17.93 3.20 -11.98
CA VAL A 297 17.64 4.12 -13.09
C VAL A 297 16.14 4.32 -13.16
N PRO A 298 15.61 5.50 -12.80
CA PRO A 298 14.18 5.77 -12.92
C PRO A 298 13.78 5.76 -14.40
N ILE A 299 12.63 5.14 -14.69
CA ILE A 299 12.00 5.22 -16.01
C ILE A 299 10.71 6.03 -15.90
N GLN A 300 10.38 6.79 -16.94
CA GLN A 300 9.10 7.48 -17.06
C GLN A 300 8.42 7.03 -18.35
N LEU A 301 7.09 7.05 -18.37
CA LEU A 301 6.34 6.62 -19.56
C LEU A 301 6.56 7.55 -20.76
N ARG A 302 6.90 8.83 -20.50
CA ARG A 302 7.21 9.83 -21.53
C ARG A 302 8.68 9.90 -21.94
N LEU A 303 9.54 8.98 -21.47
CA LEU A 303 10.97 9.02 -21.81
C LEU A 303 11.27 8.68 -23.28
N ARG A 304 10.36 8.00 -23.99
CA ARG A 304 10.68 7.39 -25.29
C ARG A 304 11.17 8.40 -26.31
N GLU A 305 10.46 9.50 -26.54
CA GLU A 305 10.88 10.46 -27.56
C GLU A 305 12.21 11.14 -27.20
N ALA A 306 12.36 11.56 -25.95
CA ALA A 306 13.58 12.22 -25.46
C ALA A 306 14.81 11.29 -25.51
N GLU A 307 14.65 10.02 -25.10
CA GLU A 307 15.72 9.03 -25.17
C GLU A 307 16.02 8.62 -26.62
N ALA A 308 15.03 8.60 -27.52
CA ALA A 308 15.27 8.39 -28.94
C ALA A 308 16.03 9.56 -29.59
N GLU A 309 15.74 10.81 -29.21
CA GLU A 309 16.53 11.97 -29.63
C GLU A 309 17.94 11.95 -29.07
N ARG A 310 18.10 11.61 -27.79
CA ARG A 310 19.42 11.44 -27.16
C ARG A 310 20.24 10.35 -27.86
N ALA A 311 19.62 9.20 -28.14
CA ALA A 311 20.26 8.12 -28.85
C ALA A 311 20.69 8.53 -30.27
N ARG A 312 19.84 9.29 -30.98
CA ARG A 312 20.19 9.86 -32.30
C ARG A 312 21.40 10.80 -32.22
N ARG A 313 21.39 11.78 -31.30
CA ARG A 313 22.51 12.71 -31.12
C ARG A 313 23.82 11.98 -30.79
N LEU A 314 23.77 11.03 -29.87
CA LEU A 314 24.96 10.22 -29.52
C LEU A 314 25.44 9.38 -30.71
N ALA A 315 24.53 8.84 -31.53
CA ALA A 315 24.90 8.12 -32.74
C ALA A 315 25.59 9.04 -33.76
N ASP A 316 25.10 10.26 -33.94
CA ASP A 316 25.70 11.25 -34.84
C ASP A 316 27.09 11.69 -34.35
N GLU A 317 27.25 11.93 -33.04
CA GLU A 317 28.55 12.24 -32.41
C GLU A 317 29.54 11.09 -32.56
N LEU A 318 29.09 9.85 -32.35
CA LEU A 318 29.92 8.66 -32.50
C LEU A 318 30.34 8.43 -33.95
N GLU A 319 29.46 8.67 -34.92
CA GLU A 319 29.79 8.57 -36.34
C GLU A 319 30.80 9.66 -36.75
N ALA A 320 30.70 10.87 -36.19
CA ALA A 320 31.69 11.93 -36.41
C ALA A 320 33.08 11.57 -35.84
N LEU A 321 33.13 10.93 -34.67
CA LEU A 321 34.37 10.50 -34.03
C LEU A 321 35.00 9.26 -34.69
N LEU A 322 34.17 8.33 -35.18
CA LEU A 322 34.60 7.04 -35.76
C LEU A 322 33.89 6.74 -37.09
N PRO A 323 34.16 7.51 -38.16
CA PRO A 323 33.42 7.39 -39.42
C PRO A 323 33.44 5.97 -40.00
N GLY A 324 32.27 5.43 -40.31
CA GLY A 324 32.08 4.12 -40.94
C GLY A 324 32.42 2.91 -40.06
N ARG A 325 32.96 3.08 -38.84
CA ARG A 325 33.36 1.97 -37.97
C ARG A 325 32.15 1.20 -37.46
N PHE A 326 31.05 1.88 -37.15
CA PHE A 326 29.82 1.25 -36.69
C PHE A 326 29.12 0.50 -37.82
N ALA A 327 29.04 1.09 -39.01
CA ALA A 327 28.50 0.41 -40.19
C ALA A 327 29.29 -0.88 -40.51
N ALA A 328 30.62 -0.82 -40.44
CA ALA A 328 31.48 -1.99 -40.62
C ALA A 328 31.28 -3.06 -39.53
N LEU A 329 31.09 -2.66 -38.26
CA LEU A 329 30.80 -3.58 -37.16
C LEU A 329 29.45 -4.28 -37.36
N VAL A 330 28.41 -3.54 -37.72
CA VAL A 330 27.07 -4.08 -37.99
C VAL A 330 27.11 -5.04 -39.18
N ALA A 331 27.83 -4.70 -40.26
CA ALA A 331 28.02 -5.57 -41.42
C ALA A 331 28.70 -6.90 -41.02
N ARG A 332 29.81 -6.82 -40.28
CA ARG A 332 30.51 -8.02 -39.76
C ARG A 332 29.61 -8.90 -38.89
N ARG A 333 28.76 -8.29 -38.05
CA ARG A 333 27.80 -9.05 -37.23
C ARG A 333 26.71 -9.71 -38.05
N ARG A 334 26.19 -9.03 -39.09
CA ARG A 334 25.22 -9.60 -40.03
C ARG A 334 25.78 -10.80 -40.78
N GLU A 335 27.05 -10.74 -41.17
CA GLU A 335 27.75 -11.85 -41.82
C GLU A 335 27.91 -13.05 -40.88
N ALA A 336 28.12 -12.81 -39.59
CA ALA A 336 28.29 -13.84 -38.57
C ALA A 336 26.98 -14.50 -38.10
N LEU A 337 25.81 -14.04 -38.55
CA LEU A 337 24.53 -14.64 -38.19
C LEU A 337 24.33 -16.01 -38.85
N THR A 338 23.71 -16.93 -38.12
CA THR A 338 23.21 -18.17 -38.71
C THR A 338 22.02 -17.89 -39.66
N PRO A 339 21.69 -18.82 -40.58
CA PRO A 339 20.52 -18.68 -41.45
C PRO A 339 19.22 -18.44 -40.69
N GLU A 340 19.04 -19.12 -39.55
CA GLU A 340 17.85 -19.02 -38.70
C GLU A 340 17.75 -17.64 -38.03
N GLN A 341 18.87 -17.12 -37.53
CA GLN A 341 18.94 -15.79 -36.95
C GLN A 341 18.66 -14.70 -37.99
N ARG A 342 19.20 -14.85 -39.21
CA ARG A 342 18.97 -13.90 -40.30
C ARG A 342 17.49 -13.85 -40.68
N ALA A 343 16.87 -15.02 -40.88
CA ALA A 343 15.45 -15.12 -41.18
C ALA A 343 14.58 -14.52 -40.05
N ALA A 344 14.95 -14.75 -38.79
CA ALA A 344 14.22 -14.21 -37.64
C ALA A 344 14.29 -12.68 -37.51
N VAL A 345 15.43 -12.08 -37.87
CA VAL A 345 15.65 -10.62 -37.80
C VAL A 345 14.85 -9.88 -38.87
N GLU A 346 14.74 -10.45 -40.07
CA GLU A 346 14.01 -9.85 -41.19
C GLU A 346 12.49 -9.77 -40.95
N VAL A 347 11.94 -10.66 -40.12
CA VAL A 347 10.53 -10.60 -39.71
C VAL A 347 10.30 -9.40 -38.78
N PRO A 348 9.30 -8.54 -39.02
CA PRO A 348 8.94 -7.45 -38.12
C PRO A 348 8.62 -7.96 -36.71
N GLY A 349 9.11 -7.25 -35.68
CA GLY A 349 8.95 -7.63 -34.27
C GLY A 349 7.56 -8.15 -33.83
N PRO A 350 6.43 -7.49 -34.17
CA PRO A 350 5.10 -7.95 -33.79
C PRO A 350 4.62 -9.20 -34.55
N GLU A 351 5.25 -9.55 -35.67
CA GLU A 351 4.91 -10.70 -36.52
C GLU A 351 5.79 -11.93 -36.21
N ARG A 352 6.80 -11.78 -35.35
CA ARG A 352 7.70 -12.88 -34.96
C ARG A 352 6.98 -13.91 -34.10
N THR A 353 7.19 -15.19 -34.43
CA THR A 353 6.88 -16.31 -33.52
C THR A 353 7.79 -16.28 -32.28
N GLU A 354 7.47 -17.05 -31.25
CA GLU A 354 8.30 -17.14 -30.04
C GLU A 354 9.73 -17.59 -30.35
N GLN A 355 9.88 -18.59 -31.23
CA GLN A 355 11.19 -19.07 -31.66
C GLN A 355 11.95 -18.00 -32.45
N GLN A 356 11.29 -17.27 -33.34
CA GLN A 356 11.91 -16.14 -34.06
C GLN A 356 12.27 -14.99 -33.11
N ARG A 357 11.51 -14.76 -32.04
CA ARG A 357 11.89 -13.77 -31.02
C ARG A 357 13.18 -14.15 -30.30
N GLN A 358 13.33 -15.43 -29.95
CA GLN A 358 14.54 -15.94 -29.31
C GLN A 358 15.75 -15.84 -30.24
N GLU A 359 15.59 -16.21 -31.52
CA GLU A 359 16.68 -16.11 -32.50
C GLU A 359 17.03 -14.66 -32.87
N ALA A 360 16.04 -13.78 -32.98
CA ALA A 360 16.30 -12.35 -33.19
C ALA A 360 16.96 -11.69 -31.98
N ALA A 361 16.66 -12.15 -30.75
CA ALA A 361 17.31 -11.68 -29.54
C ALA A 361 18.75 -12.21 -29.42
N SER A 362 19.00 -13.46 -29.85
CA SER A 362 20.33 -14.07 -29.87
C SER A 362 21.26 -13.42 -30.91
N ALA A 363 20.71 -12.88 -32.00
CA ALA A 363 21.43 -12.24 -33.10
C ALA A 363 22.24 -10.97 -32.73
N ARG A 364 22.02 -10.33 -31.56
CA ARG A 364 22.75 -9.13 -31.06
C ARG A 364 23.17 -8.10 -32.14
N LEU A 365 22.27 -7.78 -33.06
CA LEU A 365 22.57 -6.88 -34.18
C LEU A 365 22.60 -5.40 -33.80
N GLY A 366 22.01 -5.04 -32.67
CA GLY A 366 22.13 -3.70 -32.10
C GLY A 366 23.48 -3.52 -31.41
N VAL A 367 24.10 -2.36 -31.58
CA VAL A 367 25.24 -1.94 -30.77
C VAL A 367 24.67 -1.55 -29.40
N SER A 368 24.98 -2.31 -28.36
CA SER A 368 24.47 -1.98 -27.02
C SER A 368 25.18 -0.74 -26.46
N ALA A 369 24.53 0.00 -25.54
CA ALA A 369 25.17 1.13 -24.84
C ALA A 369 26.53 0.77 -24.18
N ARG A 370 26.71 -0.49 -23.78
CA ARG A 370 28.00 -1.00 -23.26
C ARG A 370 29.08 -1.11 -24.34
N GLU A 371 28.69 -1.41 -25.58
CA GLU A 371 29.59 -1.47 -26.73
C GLU A 371 29.95 -0.08 -27.24
N HIS A 372 29.04 0.90 -27.10
CA HIS A 372 29.34 2.32 -27.33
C HIS A 372 30.43 2.84 -26.36
N ALA A 373 30.39 2.46 -25.08
CA ALA A 373 31.42 2.79 -24.10
C ALA A 373 32.75 2.04 -24.35
N ALA A 374 32.69 0.77 -24.75
CA ALA A 374 33.88 -0.01 -25.09
C ALA A 374 34.59 0.51 -26.36
N ALA A 375 33.84 0.92 -27.39
CA ALA A 375 34.42 1.51 -28.60
C ALA A 375 35.12 2.86 -28.32
N ALA A 376 34.59 3.67 -27.41
CA ALA A 376 35.24 4.90 -26.95
C ALA A 376 36.52 4.63 -26.12
N ALA A 377 36.55 3.55 -25.34
CA ALA A 377 37.71 3.14 -24.54
C ALA A 377 38.83 2.47 -25.36
N LEU A 378 38.50 1.88 -26.52
CA LEU A 378 39.44 1.13 -27.37
C LEU A 378 40.37 2.02 -28.24
N GLY A 379 40.36 3.35 -28.03
CA GLY A 379 41.35 4.28 -28.57
C GLY A 379 42.72 4.25 -27.86
N SER A 380 42.96 3.32 -26.93
CA SER A 380 44.28 3.06 -26.34
C SER A 380 44.57 1.55 -26.30
N PRO A 381 45.78 1.11 -26.68
CA PRO A 381 46.09 -0.30 -26.82
C PRO A 381 46.42 -0.90 -25.47
N LEU A 382 45.45 -1.47 -24.75
CA LEU A 382 45.76 -2.31 -23.59
C LEU A 382 44.89 -3.58 -23.51
N ARG A 383 45.60 -4.69 -23.75
CA ARG A 383 45.54 -6.00 -23.10
C ARG A 383 44.20 -6.73 -23.06
N THR A 384 44.13 -7.74 -23.92
CA THR A 384 43.39 -8.98 -23.71
C THR A 384 43.80 -9.62 -22.39
N ASP A 385 42.88 -9.68 -21.43
CA ASP A 385 42.84 -10.75 -20.43
C ASP A 385 41.36 -10.95 -20.03
N SER A 386 40.70 -11.89 -20.69
CA SER A 386 39.42 -12.44 -20.23
C SER A 386 39.62 -13.90 -19.84
N THR A 387 40.03 -14.11 -18.59
CA THR A 387 39.84 -15.36 -17.87
C THR A 387 39.24 -15.01 -16.51
N ALA A 388 37.90 -15.06 -16.41
CA ALA A 388 37.24 -15.39 -15.15
C ALA A 388 35.73 -15.59 -15.34
N SER A 389 35.32 -16.82 -15.01
CA SER A 389 34.03 -17.20 -14.43
C SER A 389 32.80 -17.19 -15.33
N ALA A 390 32.70 -18.27 -16.09
CA ALA A 390 31.47 -19.05 -16.08
C ALA A 390 31.17 -19.47 -14.63
N GLY A 391 30.08 -18.97 -14.08
CA GLY A 391 29.52 -19.37 -12.78
C GLY A 391 28.05 -19.64 -12.99
N GLY A 392 27.70 -20.91 -13.17
CA GLY A 392 26.32 -21.36 -13.29
C GLY A 392 25.56 -21.13 -11.98
N LEU A 393 24.35 -20.60 -12.09
CA LEU A 393 23.32 -20.72 -11.07
C LEU A 393 22.18 -21.55 -11.65
N SER A 394 22.24 -22.83 -11.27
CA SER A 394 21.16 -23.81 -11.39
C SER A 394 19.92 -23.28 -10.66
N MET A 395 18.81 -23.14 -11.37
CA MET A 395 17.50 -22.94 -10.77
C MET A 395 16.97 -24.28 -10.25
N ALA A 396 16.81 -24.39 -8.94
CA ALA A 396 15.98 -25.42 -8.31
C ALA A 396 14.49 -25.04 -8.49
N PRO A 397 13.59 -26.00 -8.78
CA PRO A 397 12.16 -25.72 -8.92
C PRO A 397 11.51 -25.56 -7.54
N ALA A 398 10.85 -24.42 -7.32
CA ALA A 398 9.95 -24.23 -6.18
C ALA A 398 8.63 -24.96 -6.46
N GLY A 399 8.27 -25.84 -5.53
CA GLY A 399 7.09 -26.68 -5.58
C GLY A 399 5.77 -25.91 -5.51
N ALA A 400 4.77 -26.52 -6.13
CA ALA A 400 3.37 -26.15 -6.09
C ALA A 400 2.78 -26.31 -4.68
N ALA A 401 2.02 -25.29 -4.24
CA ALA A 401 1.00 -25.42 -3.22
C ALA A 401 -0.11 -24.40 -3.55
N GLY A 402 -1.34 -24.89 -3.74
CA GLY A 402 -2.51 -24.03 -3.96
C GLY A 402 -3.71 -24.74 -4.57
N HIS A 403 -4.37 -25.60 -3.80
CA HIS A 403 -5.83 -25.64 -3.69
C HIS A 403 -6.20 -25.57 -2.21
#